data_AF-A0A966QYE0-F1
#
_entry.id   AF-A0A966QYE0-F1
#
_cell.length_a   1.000
_cell.length_b   1.000
_cell.length_c   1.000
_cell.angle_alpha   90.00
_cell.angle_beta   90.00
_cell.angle_gamma   90.00
#
_symmetry.space_group_name_H-M   'P 1'
#
loop_
_entity.id
_entity.type
_entity.pdbx_description
1 polymer ?
#
loop_
_entity_poly.entity_id
_entity_poly.type
_entity_poly.pdbx_seq_one_letter_code
_entity_poly.pdbx_strand_id
1 'polypeptide(L)'
;MPIPKPNKNEDKQKFVSDCMSDPVMKKEHTDTKQRVAICLSQTKKKGESSLIEEVHDNLFISGCVWDDEWDEFTYDVEASEVYDENDNMIMAAEKNGKKVTLNKPFRTPDGPKKFAVYVKNDKGKVVIVRFGDPNMTIKKDNPERRKSFRARMRCDSPGPKWKARYWACKAW
;
A
#
# COMPACT_ATOMS: atom_id res chain seq x y z
N MET A 1 26.75 9.82 -3.67
CA MET A 1 26.05 8.63 -4.19
C MET A 1 24.87 9.08 -5.05
N PRO A 2 24.50 8.35 -6.11
CA PRO A 2 23.42 8.79 -6.99
C PRO A 2 22.06 8.57 -6.33
N ILE A 3 21.45 9.65 -5.86
CA ILE A 3 20.03 9.68 -5.50
C ILE A 3 19.22 9.44 -6.79
N PRO A 4 18.17 8.59 -6.77
CA PRO A 4 17.30 8.39 -7.93
C PRO A 4 16.78 9.73 -8.46
N LYS A 5 16.72 9.88 -9.80
CA LYS A 5 16.16 11.07 -10.45
C LYS A 5 14.92 10.68 -11.27
N PRO A 6 13.85 11.48 -11.23
CA PRO A 6 12.65 11.20 -12.00
C PRO A 6 12.90 11.35 -13.50
N ASN A 7 12.22 10.52 -14.29
CA ASN A 7 12.24 10.69 -15.74
C ASN A 7 11.38 11.89 -16.16
N LYS A 8 11.62 12.45 -17.36
CA LYS A 8 10.96 13.69 -17.84
C LYS A 8 9.42 13.67 -17.80
N ASN A 9 8.81 12.50 -17.98
CA ASN A 9 7.36 12.30 -18.06
C ASN A 9 6.84 11.28 -17.03
N GLU A 10 7.60 11.02 -15.98
CA GLU A 10 7.19 10.08 -14.94
C GLU A 10 6.21 10.73 -13.97
N ASP A 11 5.18 9.98 -13.59
CA ASP A 11 4.24 10.41 -12.56
C ASP A 11 4.98 10.61 -11.23
N LYS A 12 4.73 11.75 -10.57
CA LYS A 12 5.42 12.14 -9.34
C LYS A 12 5.22 11.09 -8.24
N GLN A 13 3.99 10.60 -8.06
CA GLN A 13 3.69 9.61 -7.01
C GLN A 13 4.37 8.27 -7.29
N LYS A 14 4.39 7.86 -8.56
CA LYS A 14 5.08 6.66 -9.01
C LYS A 14 6.58 6.75 -8.71
N PHE A 15 7.24 7.83 -9.12
CA PHE A 15 8.66 8.03 -8.83
C PHE A 15 8.95 8.00 -7.32
N VAL A 16 8.12 8.68 -6.52
CA VAL A 16 8.32 8.73 -5.06
C VAL A 16 8.18 7.33 -4.46
N SER A 17 7.20 6.54 -4.91
CA SER A 17 7.06 5.13 -4.48
C SER A 17 8.30 4.31 -4.84
N ASP A 18 8.78 4.40 -6.08
CA ASP A 18 9.94 3.64 -6.55
C ASP A 18 11.23 4.07 -5.80
N CYS A 19 11.40 5.37 -5.55
CA CYS A 19 12.51 5.92 -4.76
C CYS A 19 12.46 5.46 -3.30
N MET A 20 11.26 5.39 -2.69
CA MET A 20 11.09 4.95 -1.31
C MET A 20 11.37 3.45 -1.13
N SER A 21 11.08 2.65 -2.15
CA SER A 21 11.32 1.21 -2.21
C SER A 21 12.75 0.84 -2.59
N ASP A 22 13.56 1.79 -3.08
CA ASP A 22 14.92 1.53 -3.53
C ASP A 22 15.80 0.98 -2.37
N PRO A 23 16.51 -0.15 -2.58
CA PRO A 23 17.31 -0.77 -1.52
C PRO A 23 18.44 0.12 -0.98
N VAL A 24 19.02 0.99 -1.82
CA VAL A 24 20.05 1.94 -1.40
C VAL A 24 19.41 3.03 -0.54
N MET A 25 18.25 3.54 -0.94
CA MET A 25 17.50 4.52 -0.15
C MET A 25 17.05 3.95 1.21
N LYS A 26 16.61 2.69 1.25
CA LYS A 26 16.30 1.98 2.51
C LYS A 26 17.49 1.87 3.46
N LYS A 27 18.67 1.60 2.90
CA LYS A 27 19.91 1.41 3.66
C LYS A 27 20.47 2.73 4.20
N GLU A 28 20.50 3.77 3.36
CA GLU A 28 21.11 5.06 3.70
C GLU A 28 20.15 5.96 4.50
N HIS A 29 18.83 5.78 4.32
CA HIS A 29 17.80 6.56 4.98
C HIS A 29 16.80 5.61 5.66
N THR A 30 17.18 5.12 6.83
CA THR A 30 16.34 4.21 7.63
C THR A 30 15.08 4.91 8.15
N ASP A 31 15.15 6.21 8.44
CA ASP A 31 13.97 7.01 8.79
C ASP A 31 13.08 7.25 7.56
N THR A 32 11.84 6.79 7.64
CA THR A 32 10.88 6.87 6.54
C THR A 32 10.52 8.31 6.19
N LYS A 33 10.39 9.21 7.16
CA LYS A 33 10.05 10.62 6.91
C LYS A 33 11.19 11.33 6.19
N GLN A 34 12.43 11.09 6.60
CA GLN A 34 13.61 11.60 5.93
C GLN A 34 13.70 11.09 4.49
N ARG A 35 13.47 9.79 4.28
CA ARG A 35 13.48 9.20 2.93
C ARG A 35 12.41 9.81 2.03
N VAL A 36 11.18 9.99 2.55
CA VAL A 36 10.07 10.65 1.83
C VAL A 36 10.45 12.07 1.43
N ALA A 37 11.01 12.85 2.35
CA ALA A 37 11.44 14.23 2.07
C ALA A 37 12.52 14.27 0.96
N ILE A 38 13.47 13.33 0.96
CA ILE A 38 14.49 13.23 -0.07
C ILE A 38 13.87 12.85 -1.42
N CYS A 39 13.04 11.82 -1.47
CA CYS A 39 12.39 11.39 -2.71
C CYS A 39 11.51 12.49 -3.29
N LEU A 40 10.71 13.18 -2.47
CA LEU A 40 9.90 14.32 -2.92
C LEU A 40 10.75 15.52 -3.36
N SER A 41 11.92 15.75 -2.75
CA SER A 41 12.81 16.83 -3.20
C SER A 41 13.29 16.64 -4.65
N GLN A 42 13.39 15.40 -5.13
CA GLN A 42 13.82 15.11 -6.51
C GLN A 42 12.74 15.39 -7.55
N THR A 43 11.46 15.39 -7.15
CA THR A 43 10.33 15.72 -8.05
C THR A 43 10.11 17.22 -8.19
N LYS A 44 10.68 18.03 -7.31
CA LYS A 44 10.59 19.50 -7.38
C LYS A 44 11.46 20.02 -8.51
N LYS A 45 10.82 20.49 -9.57
CA LYS A 45 11.50 21.26 -10.62
C LYS A 45 11.73 22.69 -10.13
N LYS A 46 12.97 23.15 -10.23
CA LYS A 46 13.38 24.50 -9.81
C LYS A 46 12.59 25.56 -10.61
N GLY A 47 11.69 26.27 -9.95
CA GLY A 47 10.90 27.36 -10.55
C GLY A 47 9.58 26.95 -11.24
N GLU A 48 9.16 25.69 -11.17
CA GLU A 48 7.92 25.20 -11.81
C GLU A 48 6.85 24.69 -10.81
N SER A 49 7.15 24.54 -9.51
CA SER A 49 6.13 24.10 -8.54
C SER A 49 5.13 25.21 -8.24
N SER A 50 3.85 24.95 -8.46
CA SER A 50 2.80 25.86 -8.02
C SER A 50 2.60 25.74 -6.50
N LEU A 51 2.10 26.81 -5.86
CA LEU A 51 1.73 26.77 -4.45
C LEU A 51 0.75 25.62 -4.13
N ILE A 52 -0.14 25.30 -5.08
CA ILE A 52 -1.10 24.19 -4.96
C ILE A 52 -0.37 22.84 -4.92
N GLU A 53 0.66 22.65 -5.75
CA GLU A 53 1.45 21.42 -5.74
C GLU A 53 2.21 21.27 -4.41
N GLU A 54 2.78 22.35 -3.88
CA GLU A 54 3.50 22.31 -2.61
C GLU A 54 2.59 22.01 -1.42
N VAL A 55 1.38 22.58 -1.41
CA VAL A 55 0.36 22.27 -0.39
C VAL A 55 -0.06 20.81 -0.51
N HIS A 56 -0.28 20.30 -1.73
CA HIS A 56 -0.66 18.91 -1.95
C HIS A 56 0.43 17.94 -1.48
N ASP A 57 1.71 18.22 -1.77
CA ASP A 57 2.85 17.43 -1.30
C ASP A 57 2.95 17.43 0.24
N ASN A 58 2.77 18.60 0.88
CA ASN A 58 2.81 18.70 2.34
C ASN A 58 1.65 17.95 3.03
N LEU A 59 0.45 18.01 2.44
CA LEU A 59 -0.71 17.26 2.90
C LEU A 59 -0.50 15.76 2.73
N PHE A 60 0.08 15.35 1.60
CA PHE A 60 0.45 13.96 1.34
C PHE A 60 1.43 13.46 2.42
N ILE A 61 2.56 14.15 2.63
CA ILE A 61 3.55 13.78 3.66
C ILE A 61 2.93 13.70 5.06
N SER A 62 2.05 14.64 5.40
CA SER A 62 1.49 14.74 6.76
C SER A 62 0.39 13.70 7.02
N GLY A 63 -0.34 13.29 5.98
CA GLY A 63 -1.44 12.34 6.06
C GLY A 63 -1.08 10.88 5.74
N CYS A 64 0.07 10.65 5.09
CA CYS A 64 0.51 9.32 4.68
C CYS A 64 1.65 8.77 5.54
N VAL A 65 1.71 7.46 5.66
CA VAL A 65 2.81 6.73 6.29
C VAL A 65 3.34 5.70 5.31
N TRP A 66 4.65 5.71 5.08
CA TRP A 66 5.30 4.68 4.27
C TRP A 66 5.40 3.37 5.06
N ASP A 67 4.91 2.29 4.47
CA ASP A 67 5.05 0.94 5.00
C ASP A 67 6.16 0.19 4.25
N ASP A 68 7.29 -0.04 4.93
CA ASP A 68 8.46 -0.72 4.35
C ASP A 68 8.25 -2.22 4.10
N GLU A 69 7.28 -2.86 4.78
CA GLU A 69 6.96 -4.28 4.59
C GLU A 69 6.22 -4.48 3.27
N TRP A 70 5.31 -3.56 2.96
CA TRP A 70 4.44 -3.60 1.79
C TRP A 70 4.89 -2.68 0.66
N ASP A 71 5.94 -1.89 0.88
CA ASP A 71 6.49 -0.93 -0.08
C ASP A 71 5.40 -0.02 -0.66
N GLU A 72 4.59 0.55 0.25
CA GLU A 72 3.42 1.33 -0.14
C GLU A 72 3.10 2.43 0.87
N PHE A 73 2.58 3.55 0.37
CA PHE A 73 1.98 4.58 1.21
C PHE A 73 0.62 4.12 1.76
N THR A 74 0.49 4.21 3.07
CA THR A 74 -0.71 3.89 3.84
C THR A 74 -1.29 5.16 4.43
N TYR A 75 -2.59 5.14 4.71
CA TYR A 75 -3.31 6.26 5.30
C TYR A 75 -4.23 5.73 6.37
N ASP A 76 -4.31 6.46 7.46
CA ASP A 76 -5.37 6.21 8.41
C ASP A 76 -6.62 6.96 8.00
N VAL A 77 -7.76 6.28 8.05
CA VAL A 77 -9.07 6.88 7.83
C VAL A 77 -9.98 6.51 8.99
N GLU A 78 -10.80 7.46 9.42
CA GLU A 78 -11.93 7.16 10.29
C GLU A 78 -13.08 6.63 9.42
N ALA A 79 -13.45 5.37 9.65
CA ALA A 79 -14.56 4.73 8.96
C ALA A 79 -15.68 4.44 9.97
N SER A 80 -16.85 5.05 9.77
CA SER A 80 -18.09 4.69 10.45
C SER A 80 -18.70 3.40 9.89
N GLU A 81 -18.45 3.14 8.62
CA GLU A 81 -19.03 2.04 7.87
C GLU A 81 -17.92 1.24 7.18
N VAL A 82 -17.81 -0.04 7.55
CA VAL A 82 -16.88 -0.99 6.94
C VAL A 82 -17.70 -2.09 6.31
N TYR A 83 -17.44 -2.38 5.04
CA TYR A 83 -18.16 -3.40 4.28
C TYR A 83 -17.28 -4.63 4.05
N ASP A 84 -17.88 -5.78 3.80
CA ASP A 84 -17.16 -6.95 3.31
C ASP A 84 -17.01 -6.92 1.78
N GLU A 85 -16.37 -7.96 1.24
CA GLU A 85 -16.20 -8.16 -0.21
C GLU A 85 -17.53 -8.39 -0.97
N ASN A 86 -18.61 -8.67 -0.24
CA ASN A 86 -19.97 -8.87 -0.74
C ASN A 86 -20.87 -7.64 -0.49
N ASP A 87 -20.30 -6.48 -0.14
CA ASP A 87 -21.02 -5.22 0.16
C ASP A 87 -21.97 -5.33 1.38
N ASN A 88 -21.76 -6.31 2.26
CA ASN A 88 -22.45 -6.41 3.54
C ASN A 88 -21.76 -5.52 4.57
N MET A 89 -22.53 -4.73 5.32
CA MET A 89 -22.00 -3.93 6.42
C MET A 89 -21.47 -4.84 7.54
N ILE A 90 -20.19 -4.67 7.89
CA ILE A 90 -19.57 -5.28 9.06
C ILE A 90 -19.44 -4.20 10.14
N MET A 91 -20.23 -4.32 11.20
CA MET A 91 -20.06 -3.52 12.41
C MET A 91 -18.85 -4.03 13.21
N ALA A 92 -17.64 -3.70 12.76
CA ALA A 92 -16.43 -4.07 13.45
C ALA A 92 -16.17 -3.10 14.61
N ALA A 93 -16.70 -3.47 15.79
CA ALA A 93 -16.69 -2.75 17.06
C ALA A 93 -17.81 -1.69 17.19
N GLU A 94 -18.36 -1.59 18.38
CA GLU A 94 -19.48 -0.72 18.76
C GLU A 94 -19.36 0.71 18.19
N LYS A 95 -20.43 1.15 17.51
CA LYS A 95 -20.90 2.53 17.35
C LYS A 95 -19.93 3.64 17.80
N ASN A 96 -18.80 3.86 17.12
CA ASN A 96 -17.92 5.03 17.19
C ASN A 96 -16.78 4.86 16.17
N GLY A 97 -16.84 5.59 15.05
CA GLY A 97 -15.96 5.42 13.88
C GLY A 97 -14.54 4.93 14.21
N LYS A 98 -14.20 3.74 13.71
CA LYS A 98 -12.91 3.13 13.99
C LYS A 98 -11.87 3.70 13.04
N LYS A 99 -10.77 4.19 13.59
CA LYS A 99 -9.58 4.55 12.81
C LYS A 99 -8.95 3.26 12.26
N VAL A 100 -8.92 3.11 10.95
CA VAL A 100 -8.35 1.96 10.25
C VAL A 100 -7.27 2.41 9.27
N THR A 101 -6.19 1.64 9.18
CA THR A 101 -5.11 1.89 8.25
C THR A 101 -5.40 1.19 6.92
N LEU A 102 -5.48 1.96 5.83
CA LEU A 102 -5.72 1.44 4.49
C LEU A 102 -4.43 0.89 3.86
N ASN A 103 -4.59 -0.10 2.99
CA ASN A 103 -3.53 -0.74 2.20
C ASN A 103 -2.43 -1.44 3.02
N LYS A 104 -2.64 -1.63 4.33
CA LYS A 104 -1.75 -2.37 5.21
C LYS A 104 -2.39 -3.69 5.65
N PRO A 105 -1.97 -4.83 5.08
CA PRO A 105 -2.41 -6.14 5.55
C PRO A 105 -2.01 -6.40 7.00
N PHE A 106 -2.92 -7.00 7.75
CA PHE A 106 -2.69 -7.47 9.12
C PHE A 106 -3.12 -8.93 9.25
N ARG A 107 -2.55 -9.64 10.23
CA ARG A 107 -2.91 -11.04 10.49
C ARG A 107 -4.23 -11.13 11.23
N THR A 108 -5.00 -12.17 10.91
CA THR A 108 -6.26 -12.50 11.57
C THR A 108 -6.19 -13.93 12.10
N PRO A 109 -5.65 -14.15 13.33
CA PRO A 109 -5.46 -15.49 13.91
C PRO A 109 -6.76 -16.29 14.02
N ASP A 110 -7.83 -15.64 14.48
CA ASP A 110 -9.16 -16.26 14.67
C ASP A 110 -10.11 -16.01 13.48
N GLY A 111 -9.56 -15.51 12.36
CA GLY A 111 -10.34 -15.16 11.18
C GLY A 111 -10.49 -16.33 10.20
N PRO A 112 -11.47 -16.27 9.29
CA PRO A 112 -11.66 -17.29 8.26
C PRO A 112 -10.50 -17.36 7.23
N LYS A 113 -9.61 -16.35 7.23
CA LYS A 113 -8.44 -16.24 6.37
C LYS A 113 -7.25 -15.77 7.20
N LYS A 114 -6.05 -15.93 6.66
CA LYS A 114 -4.81 -15.62 7.37
C LYS A 114 -4.56 -14.12 7.54
N PHE A 115 -4.90 -13.35 6.52
CA PHE A 115 -4.71 -11.92 6.48
C PHE A 115 -6.00 -11.20 6.14
N ALA A 116 -6.12 -9.97 6.62
CA ALA A 116 -7.13 -9.02 6.20
C ALA A 116 -6.48 -7.67 5.91
N VAL A 117 -7.13 -6.87 5.06
CA VAL A 117 -6.67 -5.53 4.70
C VAL A 117 -7.88 -4.64 4.42
N TYR A 118 -7.82 -3.41 4.92
CA TYR A 118 -8.82 -2.40 4.61
C TYR A 118 -8.41 -1.66 3.34
N VAL A 119 -9.34 -1.52 2.39
CA VAL A 119 -9.12 -0.87 1.11
C VAL A 119 -10.37 -0.11 0.69
N LYS A 120 -10.21 0.92 -0.15
CA LYS A 120 -11.37 1.56 -0.78
C LYS A 120 -11.76 0.82 -2.05
N ASN A 121 -13.05 0.52 -2.21
CA ASN A 121 -13.58 0.01 -3.47
C ASN A 121 -13.77 1.15 -4.49
N ASP A 122 -14.19 0.77 -5.70
CA ASP A 122 -14.56 1.69 -6.79
C ASP A 122 -15.71 2.64 -6.43
N LYS A 123 -16.61 2.23 -5.53
CA LYS A 123 -17.69 3.06 -4.98
C LYS A 123 -17.26 4.01 -3.84
N GLY A 124 -15.97 4.03 -3.49
CA GLY A 124 -15.43 4.87 -2.41
C GLY A 124 -15.69 4.36 -0.99
N LYS A 125 -16.32 3.19 -0.82
CA LYS A 125 -16.54 2.55 0.49
C LYS A 125 -15.28 1.86 0.99
N VAL A 126 -15.09 1.84 2.31
CA VAL A 126 -14.04 1.06 2.95
C VAL A 126 -14.50 -0.39 3.06
N VAL A 127 -13.80 -1.29 2.38
CA VAL A 127 -14.06 -2.74 2.41
C VAL A 127 -12.91 -3.47 3.10
N ILE A 128 -13.23 -4.52 3.85
CA ILE A 128 -12.24 -5.46 4.39
C ILE A 128 -12.09 -6.65 3.43
N VAL A 129 -10.91 -6.79 2.85
CA VAL A 129 -10.55 -7.91 1.97
C VAL A 129 -9.79 -8.93 2.79
N ARG A 130 -10.26 -10.19 2.77
CA ARG A 130 -9.63 -11.29 3.49
C ARG A 130 -8.93 -12.22 2.51
N PHE A 131 -7.69 -12.62 2.81
CA PHE A 131 -6.88 -13.43 1.90
C PHE A 131 -5.89 -14.34 2.62
N GLY A 132 -5.39 -15.33 1.89
CA GLY A 132 -4.45 -16.32 2.39
C GLY A 132 -5.12 -17.44 3.19
N ASP A 133 -4.49 -18.62 3.15
CA ASP A 133 -4.94 -19.81 3.87
C ASP A 133 -4.34 -19.82 5.30
N PRO A 134 -5.16 -19.94 6.36
CA PRO A 134 -4.67 -19.95 7.75
C PRO A 134 -3.63 -21.05 8.03
N ASN A 135 -3.79 -22.23 7.41
CA ASN A 135 -3.00 -23.42 7.67
C ASN A 135 -1.73 -23.50 6.80
N MET A 136 -1.56 -22.61 5.82
CA MET A 136 -0.41 -22.63 4.93
C MET A 136 0.51 -21.43 5.15
N THR A 137 1.82 -21.69 5.10
CA THR A 137 2.85 -20.65 5.07
C THR A 137 3.15 -20.23 3.64
N ILE A 138 3.20 -18.92 3.40
CA ILE A 138 3.65 -18.34 2.15
C ILE A 138 5.17 -18.55 2.05
N LYS A 139 5.60 -19.37 1.09
CA LYS A 139 7.02 -19.67 0.86
C LYS A 139 7.61 -18.73 -0.19
N LYS A 140 7.58 -17.43 0.12
CA LYS A 140 8.04 -16.34 -0.77
C LYS A 140 9.53 -16.42 -1.08
N ASP A 141 10.30 -16.99 -0.16
CA ASP A 141 11.73 -17.25 -0.24
C ASP A 141 12.09 -18.29 -1.33
N ASN A 142 11.16 -19.20 -1.67
CA ASN A 142 11.38 -20.20 -2.71
C ASN A 142 10.94 -19.66 -4.09
N PRO A 143 11.88 -19.38 -5.02
CA PRO A 143 11.56 -18.75 -6.30
C PRO A 143 10.70 -19.61 -7.21
N GLU A 144 10.85 -20.94 -7.17
CA GLU A 144 10.06 -21.88 -7.99
C GLU A 144 8.59 -21.90 -7.53
N ARG A 145 8.36 -21.95 -6.22
CA ARG A 145 7.01 -21.90 -5.64
C ARG A 145 6.34 -20.56 -5.90
N ARG A 146 7.09 -19.47 -5.77
CA ARG A 146 6.63 -18.12 -6.11
C ARG A 146 6.22 -18.02 -7.58
N LYS A 147 7.09 -18.44 -8.51
CA LYS A 147 6.78 -18.45 -9.95
C LYS A 147 5.54 -19.27 -10.27
N SER A 148 5.44 -20.47 -9.68
CA SER A 148 4.30 -21.37 -9.89
C SER A 148 2.99 -20.82 -9.32
N PHE A 149 3.02 -20.16 -8.17
CA PHE A 149 1.85 -19.47 -7.63
C PHE A 149 1.42 -18.32 -8.53
N ARG A 150 2.37 -17.47 -8.93
CA ARG A 150 2.09 -16.30 -9.76
C ARG A 150 1.49 -16.66 -11.12
N ALA A 151 1.97 -17.73 -11.74
CA ALA A 151 1.43 -18.26 -13.00
C ALA A 151 -0.03 -18.74 -12.83
N ARG A 152 -0.30 -19.57 -11.80
CA ARG A 152 -1.64 -20.11 -11.54
C ARG A 152 -2.66 -19.02 -11.19
N MET A 153 -2.22 -18.01 -10.44
CA MET A 153 -3.07 -16.90 -9.99
C MET A 153 -3.13 -15.73 -10.98
N ARG A 154 -2.43 -15.82 -12.13
CA ARG A 154 -2.37 -14.76 -13.14
C ARG A 154 -1.96 -13.41 -12.54
N CYS A 155 -0.90 -13.42 -11.73
CA CYS A 155 -0.43 -12.24 -11.02
C CYS A 155 0.15 -11.13 -11.91
N ASP A 156 0.23 -11.35 -13.22
CA ASP A 156 0.57 -10.32 -14.21
C ASP A 156 -0.60 -9.35 -14.43
N SER A 157 -1.85 -9.80 -14.18
CA SER A 157 -3.04 -8.95 -14.16
C SER A 157 -3.95 -9.35 -12.98
N PRO A 158 -3.54 -9.03 -11.75
CA PRO A 158 -4.20 -9.52 -10.54
C PRO A 158 -5.55 -8.84 -10.27
N GLY A 159 -5.88 -7.77 -11.00
CA GLY A 159 -7.12 -7.00 -10.82
C GLY A 159 -6.98 -5.92 -9.76
N PRO A 160 -8.10 -5.31 -9.33
CA PRO A 160 -8.07 -4.15 -8.44
C PRO A 160 -7.74 -4.52 -6.98
N LYS A 161 -7.27 -3.54 -6.21
CA LYS A 161 -6.87 -3.70 -4.80
C LYS A 161 -7.99 -4.21 -3.90
N TRP A 162 -9.25 -3.99 -4.24
CA TRP A 162 -10.39 -4.51 -3.46
C TRP A 162 -10.74 -5.98 -3.75
N LYS A 163 -9.86 -6.72 -4.42
CA LYS A 163 -9.98 -8.17 -4.65
C LYS A 163 -8.87 -8.94 -3.94
N ALA A 164 -9.22 -10.08 -3.35
CA ALA A 164 -8.29 -10.95 -2.62
C ALA A 164 -7.09 -11.42 -3.47
N ARG A 165 -7.29 -11.61 -4.78
CA ARG A 165 -6.23 -12.03 -5.71
C ARG A 165 -5.08 -11.03 -5.77
N TYR A 166 -5.37 -9.73 -5.72
CA TYR A 166 -4.34 -8.68 -5.70
C TYR A 166 -3.41 -8.85 -4.51
N TRP A 167 -3.98 -8.97 -3.32
CA TRP A 167 -3.21 -9.11 -2.08
C TRP A 167 -2.49 -10.45 -1.98
N ALA A 168 -3.11 -11.52 -2.47
CA ALA A 168 -2.44 -12.81 -2.57
C ALA A 168 -1.22 -12.74 -3.49
N CYS A 169 -1.33 -12.11 -4.67
CA CYS A 169 -0.22 -11.91 -5.58
C CYS A 169 0.88 -10.99 -5.03
N LYS A 170 0.52 -10.00 -4.20
CA LYS A 170 1.47 -9.10 -3.54
C LYS A 170 2.23 -9.79 -2.40
N ALA A 171 1.53 -10.66 -1.66
CA ALA A 171 2.12 -11.43 -0.57
C ALA A 171 3.08 -12.53 -1.06
N TRP A 172 2.90 -13.03 -2.31
CA TRP A 172 3.70 -14.13 -2.90
C TRP A 172 4.92 -13.69 -3.72
#